data_AF-A0A7G9B3L0-F1
#
_entry.id   AF-A0A7G9B3L0-F1
#
_cell.length_a   1.000
_cell.length_b   1.000
_cell.length_c   1.000
_cell.angle_alpha   90.00
_cell.angle_beta   90.00
_cell.angle_gamma   90.00
#
_symmetry.space_group_name_H-M   'P 1'
#
loop_
_entity.id
_entity.type
_entity.pdbx_description
1 polymer ?
#
loop_
_entity_poly.entity_id
_entity_poly.type
_entity_poly.pdbx_seq_one_letter_code
_entity_poly.pdbx_strand_id
1 'polypeptide(L)' 'MTTVFNLCKLLIQKGRTDGLQEKMDVYLAADRLTAEEYRDLTTLLTAA' A
#
# COMPACT_ATOMS: atom_id res chain seq x y z
N MET A 1 -14.63 8.30 -3.27
CA MET A 1 -14.17 7.27 -2.31
C MET A 1 -12.83 6.75 -2.80
N THR A 2 -11.72 7.32 -2.34
CA THR A 2 -10.36 6.90 -2.75
C THR A 2 -9.87 5.80 -1.81
N THR A 3 -9.84 4.57 -2.31
CA THR A 3 -9.32 3.39 -1.60
C THR A 3 -7.84 3.56 -1.27
N VAL A 4 -7.40 3.12 -0.08
CA VAL A 4 -6.00 3.15 0.36
C VAL A 4 -5.06 2.53 -0.68
N PHE A 5 -5.54 1.54 -1.41
CA PHE A 5 -4.84 0.92 -2.54
C PHE A 5 -4.37 1.92 -3.61
N ASN A 6 -5.23 2.80 -4.10
CA ASN A 6 -4.84 3.79 -5.11
C ASN A 6 -3.82 4.81 -4.57
N LEU A 7 -3.92 5.17 -3.28
CA LEU A 7 -2.96 6.04 -2.63
C LEU A 7 -1.58 5.36 -2.56
N CYS A 8 -1.53 4.10 -2.11
CA CYS A 8 -0.28 3.35 -2.01
C CYS A 8 0.34 3.11 -3.40
N LYS A 9 -0.48 2.78 -4.40
CA LYS A 9 -0.04 2.63 -5.79
C LYS A 9 0.59 3.91 -6.35
N LEU A 10 -0.01 5.07 -6.08
CA LEU A 10 0.56 6.38 -6.45
C LEU A 10 1.87 6.69 -5.70
N LEU A 11 1.95 6.34 -4.41
CA LEU A 11 3.16 6.53 -3.61
C LEU A 11 4.32 5.66 -4.11
N ILE A 12 4.06 4.40 -4.48
CA ILE A 12 5.04 3.50 -5.11
C ILE A 12 5.52 4.07 -6.45
N GLN A 13 4.60 4.52 -7.32
CA GLN A 13 5.00 5.16 -8.58
C GLN A 13 5.78 6.47 -8.40
N LYS A 14 5.57 7.18 -7.29
CA LYS A 14 6.32 8.38 -6.93
C LYS A 14 7.67 8.07 -6.25
N GLY A 15 8.01 6.81 -6.01
CA GLY A 15 9.20 6.40 -5.25
C GLY A 15 9.14 6.78 -3.77
N ARG A 16 7.95 7.10 -3.25
CA ARG A 16 7.72 7.45 -1.84
C ARG A 16 7.22 6.24 -1.08
N THR A 17 8.12 5.28 -0.95
CA THR A 17 7.87 4.01 -0.28
C THR A 17 8.40 3.99 1.16
N ASP A 18 9.12 5.05 1.55
CA ASP A 18 9.62 5.28 2.89
C ASP A 18 8.45 5.29 3.91
N GLY A 19 8.44 4.31 4.81
CA GLY A 19 7.36 4.10 5.78
C GLY A 19 6.01 3.65 5.20
N LEU A 20 5.94 3.32 3.90
CA LEU A 20 4.69 2.86 3.27
C LEU A 20 4.29 1.49 3.80
N GLN A 21 5.25 0.59 4.04
CA GLN A 21 5.00 -0.72 4.66
C GLN A 21 4.31 -0.59 6.02
N GLU A 22 4.84 0.27 6.90
CA GLU A 22 4.26 0.49 8.24
C GLU A 22 2.84 1.05 8.15
N LYS A 23 2.60 1.99 7.23
CA LYS A 23 1.26 2.51 6.95
C LYS A 23 0.32 1.42 6.42
N MET A 24 0.79 0.59 5.50
CA MET A 24 0.02 -0.51 4.92
C MET A 24 -0.39 -1.54 5.97
N ASP A 25 0.48 -1.85 6.93
CA ASP A 25 0.19 -2.72 8.08
C ASP A 25 -0.91 -2.12 8.97
N VAL A 26 -0.83 -0.82 9.26
CA VAL A 26 -1.88 -0.10 10.01
C VAL A 26 -3.20 -0.07 9.24
N TYR A 27 -3.17 0.10 7.92
CA TYR A 27 -4.39 0.09 7.10
C TYR A 27 -5.04 -1.30 7.01
N LEU A 28 -4.23 -2.35 6.95
CA LEU A 28 -4.67 -3.75 7.04
C LEU A 28 -5.31 -4.03 8.41
N ALA A 29 -4.67 -3.59 9.50
CA ALA A 29 -5.19 -3.72 10.85
C ALA A 29 -6.46 -2.90 11.10
N ALA A 30 -6.64 -1.78 10.39
CA ALA A 30 -7.83 -0.93 10.46
C ALA A 30 -8.98 -1.39 9.55
N ASP A 31 -8.89 -2.56 8.92
CA ASP A 31 -9.86 -3.10 7.95
C ASP A 31 -10.11 -2.16 6.75
N ARG A 32 -9.14 -1.26 6.47
CA ARG A 32 -9.19 -0.29 5.36
C ARG A 32 -8.48 -0.79 4.09
N LEU A 33 -7.78 -1.91 4.21
CA LEU A 33 -7.02 -2.55 3.15
C LEU A 33 -7.22 -4.06 3.30
N THR A 34 -7.55 -4.75 2.23
CA THR A 34 -7.63 -6.21 2.27
C THR A 34 -6.24 -6.83 2.19
N ALA A 35 -6.10 -8.06 2.70
CA ALA A 35 -4.83 -8.79 2.61
C ALA A 35 -4.38 -9.01 1.15
N GLU A 36 -5.32 -9.10 0.21
CA GLU A 36 -5.05 -9.19 -1.23
C GLU A 36 -4.47 -7.88 -1.77
N GLU A 37 -5.09 -6.74 -1.49
CA GLU A 37 -4.59 -5.43 -1.89
C GLU A 37 -3.21 -5.13 -1.27
N TYR A 38 -2.99 -5.53 -0.01
CA TYR A 38 -1.70 -5.42 0.68
C TYR A 38 -0.60 -6.21 -0.05
N ARG A 39 -0.89 -7.45 -0.44
CA ARG A 39 0.06 -8.30 -1.17
C ARG A 39 0.39 -7.74 -2.54
N ASP A 40 -0.61 -7.25 -3.26
CA ASP A 40 -0.44 -6.68 -4.60
C ASP A 40 0.43 -5.42 -4.54
N LEU A 41 0.16 -4.52 -3.58
CA LEU A 41 0.99 -3.34 -3.31
C LEU A 41 2.41 -3.69 -2.86
N THR A 42 2.58 -4.68 -1.99
CA THR A 42 3.90 -5.12 -1.51
C THR A 42 4.73 -5.72 -2.66
N THR A 43 4.06 -6.44 -3.57
CA THR A 43 4.69 -6.98 -4.78
C THR A 43 5.12 -5.86 -5.72
N LEU A 44 4.24 -4.87 -5.97
CA LEU A 44 4.56 -3.67 -6.76
C LEU A 44 5.69 -2.85 -6.14
N LEU A 45 5.75 -2.78 -4.81
CA LEU A 45 6.78 -2.10 -4.05
C LEU A 45 8.14 -2.79 -4.15
N THR A 46 8.19 -4.12 -4.06
CA THR A 46 9.42 -4.91 -4.20
C THR A 46 9.92 -4.96 -5.64
N ALA A 47 9.01 -4.87 -6.61
CA ALA A 47 9.33 -4.93 -8.03
C ALA A 47 9.80 -3.59 -8.63
N ALA A 48 9.71 -2.48 -7.88
CA ALA A 48 10.07 -1.12 -8.30
C ALA A 48 11.40 -0.66 -7.66
#